data_AF-V9IH68-F1
#
_entry.id   AF-V9IH68-F1
#
_cell.length_a   1.000
_cell.length_b   1.000
_cell.length_c   1.000
_cell.angle_alpha   90.00
_cell.angle_beta   90.00
_cell.angle_gamma   90.00
#
_symmetry.space_group_name_H-M   'P 1'
#
loop_
_entity.id
_entity.type
_entity.pdbx_description
1 polymer ?
#
loop_
_entity_poly.entity_id
_entity_poly.type
_entity_poly.pdbx_seq_one_letter_code
_entity_poly.pdbx_strand_id
1 'polypeptide(L)' 'MASRMDTTGVPGKIQITAETAAVLEQQGVKCHLRGDTYVKPKGLVTTYFIGIDDNRQLQRTDSIEETSL' A
#
# COMPACT_ATOMS: atom_id res chain seq x y z
N MET A 1 6.73 10.40 8.52
CA MET A 1 6.22 9.91 7.22
C MET A 1 4.70 9.92 7.16
N ALA A 2 3.97 9.41 8.16
CA ALA A 2 2.50 9.34 8.17
C ALA A 2 1.78 10.64 7.74
N SER A 3 2.09 11.79 8.35
CA SER A 3 1.50 13.09 7.96
C SER A 3 1.68 13.42 6.46
N ARG A 4 2.77 12.96 5.83
CA ARG A 4 3.03 13.20 4.39
C ARG A 4 2.28 12.23 3.49
N MET A 5 2.00 11.02 3.97
CA MET A 5 1.14 10.08 3.25
C MET A 5 -0.30 10.60 3.20
N ASP A 6 -0.75 11.30 4.24
CA ASP A 6 -2.04 11.98 4.24
C ASP A 6 -2.07 13.15 3.23
N THR A 7 -1.05 14.03 3.24
CA THR A 7 -0.97 15.18 2.30
C THR A 7 -0.85 14.77 0.83
N THR A 8 -0.25 13.62 0.55
CA THR A 8 -0.07 13.10 -0.82
C THR A 8 -1.07 12.01 -1.17
N GLY A 9 -2.04 11.76 -0.28
CA GLY A 9 -3.02 10.70 -0.36
C GLY A 9 -4.10 10.92 -1.41
N VAL A 10 -4.94 9.90 -1.59
CA VAL A 10 -6.11 9.94 -2.47
C VAL A 10 -7.35 9.66 -1.61
N PRO A 11 -8.43 10.45 -1.72
CA PRO A 11 -9.66 10.21 -0.98
C PRO A 11 -10.19 8.78 -1.16
N GLY A 12 -10.59 8.16 -0.05
CA GLY A 12 -11.11 6.78 -0.04
C GLY A 12 -10.03 5.70 -0.19
N LYS A 13 -8.75 6.04 -0.23
CA LYS A 13 -7.64 5.09 -0.27
C LYS A 13 -6.70 5.30 0.91
N ILE A 14 -6.13 4.22 1.42
CA ILE A 14 -5.13 4.28 2.49
C ILE A 14 -3.75 4.11 1.88
N GLN A 15 -2.96 5.19 1.86
CA GLN A 15 -1.60 5.19 1.36
C GLN A 15 -0.61 4.80 2.45
N ILE A 16 0.30 3.89 2.12
CA ILE A 16 1.33 3.37 3.03
C ILE A 16 2.71 3.36 2.35
N THR A 17 3.76 3.23 3.16
CA THR A 17 5.14 3.04 2.68
C THR A 17 5.40 1.58 2.32
N ALA A 18 6.46 1.33 1.55
CA ALA A 18 6.90 -0.03 1.21
C ALA A 18 7.12 -0.94 2.45
N GLU A 19 7.73 -0.41 3.51
CA GLU A 19 7.96 -1.15 4.76
C GLU A 19 6.66 -1.63 5.40
N THR A 20 5.63 -0.78 5.44
CA THR A 20 4.31 -1.14 5.98
C THR A 20 3.58 -2.13 5.06
N ALA A 21 3.73 -1.98 3.73
CA ALA A 21 3.16 -2.92 2.77
C ALA A 21 3.70 -4.33 2.98
N ALA A 22 5.02 -4.48 3.15
CA ALA A 22 5.65 -5.78 3.40
C ALA A 22 5.11 -6.48 4.66
N VAL A 23 4.89 -5.72 5.74
CA VAL A 23 4.31 -6.28 6.97
C VAL A 23 2.85 -6.71 6.75
N LEU A 24 2.06 -5.91 6.04
CA LEU A 24 0.65 -6.22 5.75
C LEU A 24 0.49 -7.42 4.82
N GLU A 25 1.34 -7.53 3.80
CA GLU A 25 1.38 -8.68 2.89
C GLU A 25 1.71 -9.98 3.64
N GLN A 26 2.65 -9.94 4.60
CA GLN A 26 2.93 -11.08 5.50
C GLN A 26 1.73 -11.48 6.37
N GLN A 27 0.83 -10.54 6.67
CA GLN A 27 -0.43 -10.79 7.38
C GLN A 27 -1.58 -11.18 6.43
N GLY A 28 -1.28 -11.40 5.15
CA GLY A 28 -2.25 -11.81 4.15
C GLY A 28 -3.14 -10.68 3.65
N VAL A 29 -2.71 -9.42 3.75
CA VAL A 29 -3.46 -8.25 3.23
C VAL A 29 -2.88 -7.83 1.89
N LYS A 30 -3.75 -7.67 0.89
CA LYS A 30 -3.34 -7.25 -0.45
C LYS A 30 -2.96 -5.77 -0.44
N CYS A 31 -1.79 -5.46 -1.00
CA CYS A 31 -1.31 -4.11 -1.21
C CYS A 31 -1.08 -3.87 -2.71
N HIS A 32 -1.40 -2.69 -3.21
CA HIS A 32 -1.24 -2.32 -4.61
C HIS A 32 -0.18 -1.25 -4.75
N LEU A 33 0.82 -1.48 -5.61
CA LEU A 33 1.83 -0.47 -5.91
C LEU A 33 1.17 0.80 -6.46
N ARG A 34 1.42 1.92 -5.80
CA ARG A 34 1.06 3.25 -6.31
C ARG A 34 2.17 3.80 -7.20
N GLY A 35 3.42 3.55 -6.82
CA GLY A 35 4.62 4.12 -7.41
C GLY A 35 5.32 5.11 -6.48
N ASP A 36 6.24 5.88 -7.05
CA ASP A 36 7.09 6.79 -6.30
C ASP A 36 6.42 8.13 -6.03
N THR A 37 6.50 8.56 -4.78
CA THR A 37 5.95 9.82 -4.29
C THR A 37 7.06 10.67 -3.72
N TYR A 38 7.12 11.94 -4.14
CA TYR A 38 8.11 12.86 -3.60
C TYR A 38 7.71 13.35 -2.20
N VAL A 39 8.53 13.01 -1.20
CA VAL A 39 8.32 13.38 0.20
C VAL A 39 9.51 14.19 0.70
N LYS A 40 9.30 15.47 1.04
CA LYS A 40 10.36 16.30 1.63
C LYS A 40 10.65 15.92 3.10
N PRO A 41 11.92 15.76 3.53
CA PRO A 41 13.17 15.89 2.76
C PRO A 41 13.71 14.57 2.16
N LYS A 42 12.97 13.46 2.28
CA LYS A 42 13.42 12.10 1.90
C LYS A 42 13.61 11.88 0.40
N GLY A 43 13.03 12.70 -0.47
CA GLY A 43 13.09 12.52 -1.92
C GLY A 43 11.99 11.58 -2.42
N LEU A 44 12.28 10.75 -3.40
CA LEU A 44 11.32 9.77 -3.93
C LEU A 44 11.19 8.59 -2.97
N VAL A 45 9.95 8.26 -2.62
CA VAL A 45 9.60 7.15 -1.74
C VAL A 45 8.54 6.31 -2.44
N THR A 46 8.80 5.02 -2.60
CA THR A 46 7.82 4.08 -3.14
C THR A 46 6.68 3.87 -2.14
N THR A 47 5.46 3.97 -2.64
CA THR A 47 4.24 3.92 -1.85
C THR A 47 3.23 2.95 -2.43
N TYR A 48 2.34 2.49 -1.58
CA TYR A 48 1.33 1.49 -1.89
C TYR A 48 -0.04 1.96 -1.38
N PHE A 49 -1.10 1.41 -1.94
CA PHE A 49 -2.45 1.49 -1.39
C PHE A 49 -2.85 0.15 -0.79
N ILE A 50 -3.54 0.18 0.35
CA ILE A 50 -4.18 -1.02 0.90
C ILE A 50 -5.35 -1.42 0.01
N GLY A 51 -5.45 -2.71 -0.32
CA GLY A 51 -6.62 -3.28 -0.99
C GLY A 51 -7.82 -3.28 -0.05
N ILE A 52 -8.83 -2.49 -0.38
CA ILE A 52 -10.10 -2.42 0.36
C ILE A 52 -11.21 -2.76 -0.65
N ASP A 53 -12.15 -3.61 -0.25
CA ASP A 53 -13.31 -3.96 -1.09
C ASP A 53 -14.46 -2.95 -0.91
N ASP A 54 -15.53 -3.11 -1.69
CA ASP A 54 -16.71 -2.23 -1.63
C ASP A 54 -17.45 -2.29 -0.27
N ASN A 55 -17.24 -3.36 0.50
CA ASN A 55 -17.79 -3.52 1.85
C ASN A 55 -16.88 -2.90 2.93
N ARG A 56 -15.84 -2.17 2.51
CA ARG A 56 -14.83 -1.55 3.39
C ARG A 56 -14.05 -2.57 4.21
N GLN A 57 -13.90 -3.80 3.70
CA GLN A 57 -13.08 -4.85 4.30
C GLN A 57 -11.73 -4.93 3.60
N LEU A 58 -10.72 -5.41 4.32
CA LEU A 58 -9.39 -5.63 3.75
C LEU A 58 -9.45 -6.79 2.76
N GLN A 59 -8.99 -6.53 1.53
CA GLN A 59 -8.76 -7.58 0.55
C GLN A 59 -7.64 -8.49 1.06
N ARG A 60 -7.95 -9.78 1.20
CA ARG A 60 -6.96 -10.78 1.60
C ARG A 60 -6.24 -11.31 0.36
N THR A 61 -4.98 -11.69 0.52
CA THR A 61 -4.35 -12.58 -0.46
C THR A 61 -4.77 -14.00 -0.08
N ASP A 62 -5.64 -14.60 -0.89
CA ASP A 62 -5.85 -16.04 -0.84
C ASP A 62 -4.53 -16.67 -1.27
N SER A 63 -4.00 -17.61 -0.47
CA SER A 63 -2.78 -18.31 -0.80
C SER A 63 -2.95 -19.09 -2.11
N ILE A 64 -2.65 -18.46 -3.25
CA ILE A 64 -2.07 -18.96 -4.50
C ILE A 64 -1.92 -17.73 -5.41
N GLU A 65 -0.70 -17.21 -5.49
CA GLU A 65 -0.23 -16.64 -6.76
C GLU A 65 1.11 -17.32 -7.00
N GLU A 66 1.04 -18.43 -7.75
CA GLU A 66 2.20 -19.02 -8.40
C GLU A 66 2.93 -17.89 -9.13
N THR A 67 4.15 -17.60 -8.70
CA THR A 67 5.15 -16.94 -9.56
C THR A 67 5.16 -17.71 -10.88
N SER A 68 4.45 -17.17 -11.86
CA SER A 68 4.38 -17.72 -13.20
C SER A 68 5.57 -17.17 -13.98
N LEU A 69 6.50 -18.10 -14.24
CA LEU A 69 7.68 -18.08 -15.13
C LEU A 69 8.80 -17.07 -14.85
#